data_AF-A0A971B095-F1
#
_entry.id   AF-A0A971B095-F1
#
_cell.length_a   1.000
_cell.length_b   1.000
_cell.length_c   1.000
_cell.angle_alpha   90.00
_cell.angle_beta   90.00
_cell.angle_gamma   90.00
#
_symmetry.space_group_name_H-M   'P 1'
#
loop_
_entity.id
_entity.type
_entity.pdbx_description
1 polymer ?
#
loop_
_entity_poly.entity_id
_entity_poly.type
_entity_poly.pdbx_seq_one_letter_code
_entity_poly.pdbx_strand_id
1 'polypeptide(L)'
;MLTIPCRRVYHTGKSVLPESKWQPLAPGDTTFAEIAGRHGVTSGFIVDTYHHFKPDYNFHRGFDSWQWIRSTRRTSYRTSRT
;
A
#
# COMPACT_ATOMS: atom_id res chain seq x y z
N MET A 1 -11.33 5.83 -11.15
CA MET A 1 -9.87 5.80 -11.45
C MET A 1 -9.25 4.57 -10.81
N LEU A 2 -8.46 3.78 -11.56
CA LEU A 2 -7.79 2.55 -11.09
C LEU A 2 -6.61 2.87 -10.17
N THR A 3 -6.88 3.43 -8.99
CA THR A 3 -5.82 3.97 -8.13
C THR A 3 -4.92 2.88 -7.55
N ILE A 4 -5.45 1.72 -7.18
CA ILE A 4 -4.66 0.61 -6.61
C ILE A 4 -3.80 -0.11 -7.67
N PRO A 5 -4.32 -0.47 -8.85
CA PRO A 5 -3.49 -0.99 -9.93
C PRO A 5 -2.31 -0.08 -10.29
N CYS A 6 -2.53 1.23 -10.45
CA CYS A 6 -1.44 2.18 -10.70
C CYS A 6 -0.42 2.21 -9.55
N ARG A 7 -0.89 2.16 -8.29
CA ARG A 7 0.01 2.10 -7.12
C ARG A 7 0.85 0.83 -7.12
N ARG A 8 0.30 -0.32 -7.53
CA ARG A 8 1.09 -1.54 -7.68
C ARG A 8 2.21 -1.37 -8.72
N VAL A 9 1.97 -0.66 -9.82
CA VAL A 9 3.02 -0.32 -10.79
C VAL A 9 4.15 0.46 -10.09
N TYR A 10 3.82 1.48 -9.29
CA TYR A 10 4.84 2.24 -8.55
C TYR A 10 5.61 1.39 -7.54
N HIS A 11 4.93 0.50 -6.82
CA HIS A 11 5.59 -0.33 -5.81
C HIS A 11 6.46 -1.44 -6.41
N THR A 12 6.07 -2.03 -7.54
CA THR A 12 6.70 -3.24 -8.09
C THR A 12 7.46 -3.01 -9.40
N GLY A 13 7.27 -1.88 -10.06
CA GLY A 13 7.79 -1.61 -11.41
C GLY A 13 7.13 -2.43 -12.53
N LYS A 14 6.19 -3.32 -12.22
CA LYS A 14 5.53 -4.19 -13.21
C LYS A 14 4.44 -3.42 -13.95
N SER A 15 4.46 -3.44 -15.28
CA SER A 15 3.38 -2.91 -16.13
C SER A 15 2.16 -3.83 -16.05
N VAL A 16 1.21 -3.47 -15.19
CA VAL A 16 0.01 -4.28 -14.92
C VAL A 16 -1.26 -3.65 -15.52
N LEU A 17 -1.15 -2.52 -16.20
CA LEU A 17 -2.25 -1.84 -16.86
C LEU A 17 -2.33 -2.28 -18.33
N PRO A 18 -3.54 -2.35 -18.93
CA PRO A 18 -4.84 -1.87 -18.43
C PRO A 18 -5.68 -2.92 -17.67
N GLU A 19 -5.28 -4.18 -17.65
CA GLU A 19 -6.13 -5.32 -17.24
C GLU A 19 -6.13 -5.63 -15.74
N SER A 20 -5.40 -4.87 -14.91
CA SER A 20 -5.25 -5.21 -13.49
C SER A 20 -6.45 -4.84 -12.63
N LYS A 21 -6.85 -5.83 -11.82
CA LYS A 21 -7.91 -5.74 -10.81
C LYS A 21 -7.40 -5.05 -9.54
N TRP A 22 -8.33 -4.59 -8.72
CA TRP A 22 -8.06 -4.15 -7.36
C TRP A 22 -7.72 -5.36 -6.48
N GLN A 23 -6.43 -5.61 -6.30
CA GLN A 23 -5.92 -6.77 -5.58
C GLN A 23 -4.72 -6.41 -4.70
N PRO A 24 -4.43 -7.20 -3.67
CA PRO A 24 -3.24 -7.04 -2.86
C PRO A 24 -1.95 -7.22 -3.67
N LEU A 25 -0.81 -6.86 -3.08
CA LEU A 25 0.50 -7.31 -3.57
C LEU A 25 0.57 -8.84 -3.56
N ALA A 26 1.06 -9.43 -4.64
CA ALA A 26 1.26 -10.88 -4.66
C ALA A 26 2.39 -11.24 -3.68
N PRO A 27 2.34 -12.42 -3.01
CA PRO A 27 3.40 -12.83 -2.09
C PRO A 27 4.81 -12.79 -2.70
N GLY A 28 4.92 -13.17 -3.99
CA GLY A 28 6.17 -13.15 -4.75
C GLY A 28 6.46 -11.86 -5.53
N ASP A 29 5.68 -10.78 -5.36
CA ASP A 29 6.11 -9.48 -5.85
C ASP A 29 7.34 -9.03 -5.05
N THR A 30 8.22 -8.22 -5.64
CA THR A 30 9.29 -7.53 -4.91
C THR A 30 8.98 -6.04 -4.97
N THR A 31 9.01 -5.36 -3.83
CA THR A 31 8.76 -3.92 -3.79
C THR A 31 10.06 -3.13 -3.98
N PHE A 32 9.96 -1.90 -4.50
CA PHE A 32 11.13 -1.03 -4.60
C PHE A 32 11.76 -0.77 -3.22
N ALA A 33 10.95 -0.74 -2.15
CA ALA A 33 11.43 -0.54 -0.79
C ALA A 33 12.31 -1.71 -0.33
N GLU A 34 11.93 -2.95 -0.65
CA GLU A 34 12.77 -4.13 -0.38
C GLU A 34 14.09 -4.09 -1.14
N ILE A 35 14.10 -3.57 -2.36
CA ILE A 35 15.33 -3.38 -3.15
C ILE A 35 16.18 -2.27 -2.52
N ALA A 36 15.57 -1.12 -2.20
CA ALA A 36 16.24 0.03 -1.60
C ALA A 36 16.90 -0.32 -0.26
N GLY A 37 16.22 -1.08 0.60
CA GLY A 37 16.76 -1.55 1.87
C GLY A 37 17.99 -2.45 1.72
N ARG A 38 18.02 -3.31 0.68
CA ARG A 38 19.23 -4.12 0.36
C ARG A 38 20.44 -3.29 -0.02
N HIS A 39 20.21 -2.08 -0.53
CA HIS A 39 21.27 -1.12 -0.86
C HIS A 39 21.58 -0.14 0.29
N GLY A 40 21.04 -0.35 1.49
CA GLY A 40 21.28 0.49 2.65
C GLY A 40 20.53 1.83 2.64
N VAL A 41 19.51 1.97 1.78
CA VAL A 41 18.67 3.17 1.73
C VAL A 41 17.55 3.04 2.75
N THR A 42 17.51 3.98 3.70
CA THR A 42 16.39 4.10 4.65
C THR A 42 15.17 4.69 3.94
N SER A 43 14.08 3.94 3.94
CA SER A 43 12.85 4.26 3.23
C SER A 43 11.68 4.54 4.18
N GLY A 44 10.93 5.60 3.88
CA GLY A 44 9.75 6.03 4.64
C GLY A 44 8.49 5.98 3.79
N PHE A 45 7.39 5.48 4.37
CA PHE A 45 6.10 5.39 3.70
C PHE A 45 5.01 6.17 4.42
N ILE A 46 4.68 7.36 3.92
CA ILE A 46 3.61 8.20 4.46
C ILE A 46 2.43 8.19 3.49
N VAL A 47 1.26 7.78 3.96
CA VAL A 47 0.09 7.65 3.08
C VAL A 47 -1.21 7.88 3.84
N ASP A 48 -2.22 8.38 3.15
CA ASP A 48 -3.57 8.64 3.69
C ASP A 48 -4.60 7.55 3.30
N THR A 49 -4.25 6.78 2.29
CA THR A 49 -5.17 5.93 1.55
C THR A 49 -5.32 4.57 2.23
N TYR A 50 -6.51 4.29 2.77
CA TYR A 50 -6.86 3.07 3.52
C TYR A 50 -6.41 1.77 2.86
N HIS A 51 -6.53 1.66 1.54
CA HIS A 51 -6.21 0.42 0.81
C HIS A 51 -4.75 -0.03 0.91
N HIS A 52 -3.81 0.83 1.29
CA HIS A 52 -2.42 0.39 1.52
C HIS A 52 -2.26 -0.39 2.83
N PHE A 53 -3.17 -0.17 3.78
CA PHE A 53 -3.21 -0.77 5.12
C PHE A 53 -4.44 -1.65 5.34
N LYS A 54 -5.27 -1.88 4.30
CA LYS A 54 -6.33 -2.88 4.37
C LYS A 54 -5.67 -4.24 4.66
N PRO A 55 -6.29 -5.09 5.50
CA PRO A 55 -5.79 -6.45 5.70
C PRO A 55 -5.47 -7.12 4.36
N ASP A 56 -4.32 -7.81 4.32
CA ASP A 56 -3.76 -8.54 3.18
C ASP A 56 -3.21 -7.70 2.01
N TYR A 57 -3.41 -6.36 1.99
CA TYR A 57 -2.92 -5.53 0.88
C TYR A 57 -1.41 -5.23 0.94
N ASN A 58 -0.84 -5.13 2.15
CA ASN A 58 0.61 -5.15 2.42
C ASN A 58 1.49 -4.19 1.60
N PHE A 59 0.99 -3.01 1.22
CA PHE A 59 1.77 -2.02 0.43
C PHE A 59 2.89 -1.33 1.23
N HIS A 60 2.87 -1.45 2.56
CA HIS A 60 3.92 -0.95 3.44
C HIS A 60 5.11 -1.93 3.56
N ARG A 61 5.07 -3.09 2.88
CA ARG A 61 6.12 -4.10 2.97
C ARG A 61 7.45 -3.61 2.39
N GLY A 62 8.51 -3.75 3.18
CA GLY A 62 9.88 -3.36 2.83
C GLY A 62 10.29 -1.96 3.24
N PHE A 63 9.36 -1.14 3.75
CA PHE A 63 9.71 0.18 4.27
C PHE A 63 10.20 0.09 5.72
N ASP A 64 11.25 0.87 6.04
CA ASP A 64 11.83 0.92 7.39
C ASP A 64 10.91 1.63 8.37
N SER A 65 10.20 2.65 7.89
CA SER A 65 9.20 3.39 8.66
C SER A 65 7.97 3.65 7.82
N TRP A 66 6.80 3.64 8.47
CA TRP A 66 5.56 4.01 7.82
C TRP A 66 4.68 4.84 8.75
N GLN A 67 3.97 5.79 8.16
CA GLN A 67 2.98 6.62 8.84
C GLN A 67 1.68 6.57 8.04
N TRP A 68 0.67 5.98 8.66
CA TRP A 68 -0.67 6.02 8.10
C TRP A 68 -1.43 7.24 8.63
N ILE A 69 -1.68 8.21 7.75
CA ILE A 69 -2.54 9.34 8.04
C ILE A 69 -3.98 8.87 7.83
N ARG A 70 -4.79 8.88 8.90
CA ARG A 70 -6.19 8.43 8.80
C ARG A 70 -6.99 9.41 7.93
N SER A 71 -7.32 9.01 6.70
CA SER A 71 -8.24 9.78 5.85
C SER A 71 -9.70 9.63 6.30
N THR A 72 -10.49 10.69 6.06
CA THR A 72 -11.89 10.82 6.49
C THR A 72 -12.87 9.86 5.79
N ARG A 73 -12.42 9.04 4.83
CA ARG A 73 -13.29 8.39 3.85
C ARG A 73 -14.07 7.18 4.35
N ARG A 74 -13.79 6.68 5.55
CA ARG A 74 -14.56 5.59 6.19
C ARG A 74 -14.30 5.52 7.69
N THR A 75 -14.76 6.51 8.43
CA THR A 75 -14.96 6.34 9.87
C THR A 75 -16.22 5.50 10.04
N SER A 76 -16.09 4.24 10.43
CA SER A 76 -17.19 3.55 11.10
C SER A 76 -17.34 4.22 12.45
N TYR A 77 -18.39 5.01 12.64
CA TYR A 77 -18.70 5.57 13.95
C TYR A 77 -19.02 4.40 14.89
N ARG A 78 -18.30 4.30 16.01
CA ARG A 78 -18.68 3.39 17.09
C ARG A 78 -19.84 4.03 17.85
N THR A 79 -21.07 3.80 17.41
CA THR A 79 -22.23 4.09 18.25
C THR A 79 -22.31 3.01 19.32
N SER A 80 -22.17 3.40 20.58
CA SER A 80 -22.56 2.54 21.70
C SER A 80 -24.06 2.33 21.61
N ARG A 81 -24.49 1.13 21.25
CA ARG A 81 -25.90 0.75 21.37
C ARG A 81 -26.13 0.44 22.85
N THR A 82 -26.79 1.37 23.53
CA THR A 82 -27.43 1.15 24.84
C THR A 82 -28.50 0.08 24.72
#